data_AF-A0A9D9RPS5-F1
#
_entry.id   AF-A0A9D9RPS5-F1
#
_cell.length_a   1.000
_cell.length_b   1.000
_cell.length_c   1.000
_cell.angle_alpha   90.00
_cell.angle_beta   90.00
_cell.angle_gamma   90.00
#
_symmetry.space_group_name_H-M   'P 1'
#
loop_
_entity.id
_entity.type
_entity.pdbx_description
1 polymer ?
#
loop_
_entity_poly.entity_id
_entity_poly.type
_entity_poly.pdbx_seq_one_letter_code
_entity_poly.pdbx_strand_id
1 'polypeptide(L)'
;MVIPLDLITGAISFLFTLFILSYVLGDNPLFRIGTYIFVGTSAGYIAAVAWWQVLWPKLIQPLISTSVPMTDKGLLLVPLFGSLLILMKISPRLTGMGRIVMAFLVGVGAATTVAGALAGTLLPQIFGTINAFDMSSVQGKDASYFIEAVVNAAVILAGTVFALSYFHFGARPKADGTMRRMGLIEISAWFGKIFIGITLGAVFAGVYAAALTAMIERLSSLINFIGKFL
;
A
#
# COMPACT_ATOMS: atom_id res chain seq x y z
N MET A 1 15.97 40.25 -13.76
CA MET A 1 14.63 39.99 -13.19
C MET A 1 14.54 38.49 -12.95
N VAL A 2 14.73 38.05 -11.70
CA VAL A 2 14.70 36.62 -11.36
C VAL A 2 13.24 36.23 -11.22
N ILE A 3 12.75 35.33 -12.07
CA ILE A 3 11.41 34.76 -11.93
C ILE A 3 11.40 34.00 -10.60
N PRO A 4 10.48 34.31 -9.66
CA PRO A 4 10.44 33.62 -8.38
C PRO A 4 10.14 32.13 -8.61
N LEU A 5 10.90 31.26 -7.95
CA LEU A 5 10.75 29.81 -8.08
C LEU A 5 9.31 29.35 -7.77
N ASP A 6 8.68 30.00 -6.79
CA ASP A 6 7.28 29.75 -6.39
C ASP A 6 6.27 29.96 -7.52
N LEU A 7 6.55 30.89 -8.43
CA LEU A 7 5.70 31.14 -9.60
C LEU A 7 5.83 29.99 -10.61
N ILE A 8 7.05 29.50 -10.83
CA ILE A 8 7.32 28.39 -11.76
C ILE A 8 6.71 27.11 -11.21
N THR A 9 6.97 26.77 -9.94
CA THR A 9 6.42 25.57 -9.31
C THR A 9 4.90 25.66 -9.17
N GLY A 10 4.37 26.83 -8.87
CA GLY A 10 2.93 27.10 -8.84
C GLY A 10 2.28 26.90 -10.20
N ALA A 11 2.84 27.46 -11.26
CA ALA A 11 2.33 27.33 -12.63
C ALA A 11 2.37 25.87 -13.12
N ILE A 12 3.46 25.15 -12.85
CA ILE A 12 3.57 23.72 -13.19
C ILE A 12 2.52 22.92 -12.43
N SER A 13 2.39 23.13 -11.11
CA SER A 13 1.41 22.43 -10.28
C SER A 13 -0.03 22.71 -10.73
N PHE A 14 -0.33 23.95 -11.08
CA PHE A 14 -1.60 24.40 -11.63
C PHE A 14 -1.92 23.65 -12.94
N LEU A 15 -0.96 23.62 -13.88
CA LEU A 15 -1.13 22.97 -15.18
C LEU A 15 -1.36 21.46 -15.06
N PHE A 16 -0.58 20.76 -14.24
CA PHE A 16 -0.78 19.32 -14.00
C PHE A 16 -2.10 19.02 -13.30
N THR A 17 -2.53 19.89 -12.37
CA THR A 17 -3.84 19.75 -11.72
C THR A 17 -4.96 19.88 -12.74
N LEU A 18 -4.87 20.83 -13.67
CA LEU A 18 -5.84 20.96 -14.76
C LEU A 18 -5.83 19.73 -15.69
N PHE A 19 -4.66 19.20 -16.05
CA PHE A 19 -4.57 18.02 -16.91
C PHE A 19 -5.29 16.82 -16.28
N ILE A 20 -5.11 16.60 -14.97
CA ILE A 20 -5.76 15.50 -14.25
C ILE A 20 -7.27 15.77 -14.09
N LEU A 21 -7.67 16.97 -13.68
CA LEU A 21 -9.09 17.33 -13.52
C LEU A 21 -9.86 17.32 -14.84
N SER A 22 -9.17 17.50 -15.97
CA SER A 22 -9.78 17.37 -17.31
C SER A 22 -10.46 16.01 -17.50
N TYR A 23 -10.07 14.97 -16.75
CA TYR A 23 -10.74 13.67 -16.76
C TYR A 23 -12.27 13.76 -16.49
N VAL A 24 -12.73 14.74 -15.71
CA VAL A 24 -14.17 14.95 -15.44
C VAL A 24 -14.96 15.21 -16.74
N LEU A 25 -14.30 15.79 -17.76
CA LEU A 25 -14.88 16.05 -19.08
C LEU A 25 -14.77 14.86 -20.04
N GLY A 26 -14.28 13.71 -19.57
CA GLY A 26 -14.02 12.51 -20.36
C GLY A 26 -12.55 12.33 -20.76
N ASP A 27 -12.29 11.39 -21.68
CA ASP A 27 -10.96 11.06 -22.17
C ASP A 27 -10.46 12.07 -23.21
N ASN A 28 -9.70 13.06 -22.76
CA ASN A 28 -9.14 14.13 -23.59
C ASN A 28 -7.61 14.04 -23.70
N PRO A 29 -7.01 14.69 -24.71
CA PRO A 29 -5.56 14.68 -24.91
C PRO A 29 -4.78 15.23 -23.70
N LEU A 30 -5.31 16.22 -22.99
CA LEU A 30 -4.66 16.85 -21.83
C LEU A 30 -4.48 15.85 -20.68
N PHE A 31 -5.52 15.08 -20.37
CA PHE A 31 -5.49 14.02 -19.37
C PHE A 31 -4.50 12.91 -19.75
N ARG A 32 -4.48 12.49 -21.03
CA ARG A 32 -3.52 11.50 -21.53
C ARG A 32 -2.08 11.97 -21.39
N ILE A 33 -1.79 13.23 -21.71
CA ILE A 33 -0.44 13.80 -21.54
C ILE A 33 -0.05 13.78 -20.06
N GLY A 34 -0.94 14.24 -19.17
CA GLY A 34 -0.68 14.23 -17.73
C GLY A 34 -0.38 12.83 -17.20
N THR A 35 -1.17 11.84 -17.58
CA THR A 35 -0.98 10.45 -17.17
C THR A 35 0.28 9.82 -17.73
N TYR A 36 0.62 10.05 -19.01
CA TYR A 36 1.87 9.55 -19.59
C TYR A 36 3.11 10.16 -18.95
N ILE A 37 3.11 11.47 -18.67
CA ILE A 37 4.22 12.11 -17.95
C ILE A 37 4.32 11.54 -16.53
N PHE A 38 3.20 11.37 -15.83
CA PHE A 38 3.19 10.82 -14.48
C PHE A 38 3.75 9.39 -14.43
N VAL A 39 3.27 8.51 -15.32
CA VAL A 39 3.73 7.12 -15.40
C VAL A 39 5.19 7.05 -15.84
N GLY A 40 5.58 7.84 -16.84
CA GLY A 40 6.95 7.90 -17.34
C GLY A 40 7.94 8.40 -16.27
N THR A 41 7.57 9.46 -15.54
CA THR A 41 8.40 10.00 -14.45
C THR A 41 8.51 9.01 -13.29
N SER A 42 7.40 8.33 -12.94
CA SER A 42 7.41 7.30 -11.89
C SER A 42 8.31 6.12 -12.26
N ALA A 43 8.19 5.61 -13.50
CA ALA A 43 9.05 4.54 -14.00
C ALA A 43 10.53 4.98 -14.06
N GLY A 44 10.80 6.20 -14.53
CA GLY A 44 12.14 6.78 -14.58
C GLY A 44 12.77 6.95 -13.19
N TYR A 45 11.99 7.42 -12.21
CA TYR A 45 12.44 7.51 -10.82
C TYR A 45 12.80 6.15 -10.24
N ILE A 46 11.93 5.15 -10.41
CA ILE A 46 12.20 3.77 -9.97
C ILE A 46 13.47 3.22 -10.64
N ALA A 47 13.65 3.46 -11.93
CA ALA A 47 14.87 3.05 -12.65
C ALA A 47 16.12 3.74 -12.10
N ALA A 48 16.06 5.04 -11.82
CA ALA A 48 17.17 5.79 -11.24
C ALA A 48 17.51 5.28 -9.82
N VAL A 49 16.49 5.02 -9.00
CA VAL A 49 16.66 4.42 -7.66
C VAL A 49 17.29 3.04 -7.76
N ALA A 50 16.80 2.18 -8.66
CA ALA A 50 17.38 0.85 -8.87
C ALA A 50 18.84 0.94 -9.33
N TRP A 51 19.18 1.90 -10.20
CA TRP A 51 20.55 2.13 -10.63
C TRP A 51 21.45 2.56 -9.46
N TRP A 52 21.09 3.65 -8.78
CA TRP A 52 21.95 4.28 -7.78
C TRP A 52 21.98 3.57 -6.44
N GLN A 53 20.90 2.89 -6.05
CA GLN A 53 20.80 2.24 -4.74
C GLN A 53 21.01 0.73 -4.79
N VAL A 54 20.90 0.10 -5.96
CA VAL A 54 21.01 -1.36 -6.10
C VAL A 54 22.13 -1.74 -7.06
N LEU A 55 21.99 -1.44 -8.35
CA LEU A 55 22.92 -1.94 -9.36
C LEU A 55 24.35 -1.40 -9.16
N TRP A 56 24.49 -0.09 -8.98
CA TRP A 56 25.80 0.50 -8.78
C TRP A 56 26.49 0.04 -7.48
N PRO A 57 25.91 0.25 -6.28
CA PRO A 57 26.61 -0.07 -5.03
C PRO A 57 26.68 -1.56 -4.71
N LYS A 58 25.67 -2.36 -5.12
CA LYS A 58 25.60 -3.79 -4.75
C LYS A 58 26.15 -4.74 -5.80
N LEU A 59 26.21 -4.33 -7.07
CA LEU A 59 26.71 -5.19 -8.16
C LEU A 59 28.00 -4.65 -8.76
N ILE A 60 28.00 -3.41 -9.27
CA ILE A 60 29.11 -2.87 -10.06
C ILE A 60 30.31 -2.51 -9.17
N GLN A 61 30.08 -1.75 -8.10
CA GLN A 61 31.15 -1.28 -7.21
C GLN A 61 31.95 -2.44 -6.57
N PRO A 62 31.33 -3.52 -6.04
CA PRO A 62 32.07 -4.64 -5.45
C PRO A 62 32.82 -5.51 -6.46
N LEU A 63 32.37 -5.54 -7.73
CA LEU A 63 33.06 -6.26 -8.80
C LEU A 63 34.38 -5.57 -9.17
N ILE A 64 34.35 -4.23 -9.26
CA ILE A 64 35.49 -3.41 -9.65
C ILE A 64 36.45 -3.16 -8.48
N SER A 65 35.96 -3.13 -7.24
CA SER A 65 36.82 -2.91 -6.08
C SER A 65 37.71 -4.12 -5.78
N THR A 66 38.99 -3.86 -5.53
CA THR A 66 39.99 -4.89 -5.15
C THR A 66 39.92 -5.29 -3.69
N SER A 67 39.14 -4.57 -2.88
CA SER A 67 39.02 -4.78 -1.43
C SER A 67 38.06 -5.90 -1.02
N VAL A 68 37.28 -6.45 -1.95
CA VAL A 68 36.29 -7.50 -1.66
C VAL A 68 36.93 -8.88 -1.84
N PRO A 69 36.79 -9.81 -0.86
CA PRO A 69 37.29 -11.17 -0.97
C PRO A 69 36.79 -11.89 -2.22
N MET A 70 37.62 -12.77 -2.79
CA MET A 70 37.30 -13.50 -4.03
C MET A 70 36.05 -14.40 -3.88
N THR A 71 35.78 -14.88 -2.67
CA THR A 71 34.59 -15.67 -2.31
C THR A 71 33.30 -14.86 -2.47
N ASP A 72 33.30 -13.60 -2.01
CA ASP A 72 32.14 -12.72 -2.06
C ASP A 72 31.87 -12.23 -3.48
N LYS A 73 32.93 -12.08 -4.29
CA LYS A 73 32.80 -11.82 -5.73
C LYS A 73 32.13 -12.98 -6.47
N GLY A 74 32.35 -14.22 -6.04
CA GLY A 74 31.70 -15.41 -6.60
C GLY A 74 30.17 -15.36 -6.45
N LEU A 75 29.66 -14.90 -5.31
CA LEU A 75 28.22 -14.74 -5.06
C LEU A 75 27.56 -13.71 -5.98
N LEU A 76 28.31 -12.68 -6.40
CA LEU A 76 27.83 -11.64 -7.32
C LEU A 76 27.66 -12.11 -8.77
N LEU A 77 28.22 -13.28 -9.12
CA LEU A 77 28.02 -13.88 -10.44
C LEU A 77 26.56 -14.25 -10.68
N VAL A 78 25.83 -14.66 -9.64
CA VAL A 78 24.41 -15.02 -9.75
C VAL A 78 23.54 -13.82 -10.18
N PRO A 79 23.56 -12.66 -9.50
CA PRO A 79 22.81 -11.48 -9.95
C PRO A 79 23.36 -10.88 -11.26
N LEU A 80 24.67 -10.98 -11.54
CA LEU A 80 25.24 -10.55 -12.81
C LEU A 80 24.71 -11.40 -13.98
N PHE A 81 24.70 -12.72 -13.81
CA PHE A 81 24.16 -13.63 -14.81
C PHE A 81 22.65 -13.43 -14.99
N GLY A 82 21.92 -13.26 -13.89
CA GLY A 82 20.49 -12.94 -13.91
C GLY A 82 20.19 -11.64 -14.66
N SER A 83 20.98 -10.59 -14.45
CA SER A 83 20.79 -9.30 -15.14
C SER A 83 21.06 -9.42 -16.65
N LEU A 84 22.11 -10.14 -17.05
CA LEU A 84 22.40 -10.44 -18.45
C LEU A 84 21.27 -11.25 -19.11
N LEU A 85 20.74 -12.27 -18.43
CA LEU A 85 19.63 -13.08 -18.93
C LEU A 85 18.33 -12.27 -19.09
N ILE A 86 18.08 -11.26 -18.25
CA ILE A 86 16.93 -10.36 -18.43
C ILE A 86 17.08 -9.51 -19.69
N LEU A 87 18.28 -9.02 -20.00
CA LEU A 87 18.53 -8.22 -21.22
C LEU A 87 18.20 -9.01 -22.50
N MET A 88 18.30 -10.35 -22.47
CA MET A 88 17.92 -11.21 -23.59
C MET A 88 16.44 -11.12 -23.99
N LYS A 89 15.57 -10.58 -23.12
CA LYS A 89 14.16 -10.28 -23.47
C LYS A 89 13.99 -9.17 -24.50
N ILE A 90 15.02 -8.35 -24.75
CA ILE A 90 14.97 -7.31 -25.79
C ILE A 90 14.85 -7.96 -27.18
N SER A 91 15.37 -9.18 -27.36
CA SER A 91 15.26 -9.94 -28.61
C SER A 91 14.14 -10.99 -28.55
N PRO A 92 13.22 -11.04 -29.53
CA PRO A 92 12.18 -12.07 -29.60
C PRO A 92 12.73 -13.51 -29.64
N ARG A 93 13.97 -13.70 -30.14
CA ARG A 93 14.60 -15.02 -30.30
C ARG A 93 15.18 -15.57 -29.00
N LEU A 94 15.66 -14.72 -28.10
CA LEU A 94 16.35 -15.12 -26.85
C LEU A 94 15.48 -14.96 -25.60
N THR A 95 14.21 -14.56 -25.79
CA THR A 95 13.24 -14.33 -24.71
C THR A 95 13.04 -15.55 -23.79
N GLY A 96 13.25 -16.77 -24.30
CA GLY A 96 13.12 -18.01 -23.52
C GLY A 96 14.06 -18.07 -22.31
N MET A 97 15.30 -17.58 -22.46
CA MET A 97 16.32 -17.64 -21.40
C MET A 97 16.00 -16.69 -20.23
N GLY A 98 15.39 -15.54 -20.52
CA GLY A 98 14.94 -14.59 -19.50
C GLY A 98 13.78 -15.09 -18.64
N ARG A 99 13.08 -16.18 -19.03
CA ARG A 99 11.94 -16.72 -18.25
C ARG A 99 12.36 -17.25 -16.89
N ILE A 100 13.55 -17.84 -16.77
CA ILE A 100 14.07 -18.39 -15.51
C ILE A 100 14.22 -17.27 -14.48
N VAL A 101 14.81 -16.14 -14.89
CA VAL A 101 14.99 -14.99 -14.01
C VAL A 101 13.66 -14.35 -13.65
N MET A 102 12.72 -14.27 -14.61
CA MET A 102 11.36 -13.79 -14.31
C MET A 102 10.63 -14.68 -13.31
N ALA A 103 10.75 -16.00 -13.42
CA ALA A 103 10.14 -16.92 -12.46
C ALA A 103 10.72 -16.70 -11.06
N PHE A 104 12.03 -16.50 -10.95
CA PHE A 104 12.67 -16.13 -9.69
C PHE A 104 12.16 -14.78 -9.16
N LEU A 105 12.14 -13.73 -9.97
CA LEU A 105 11.67 -12.40 -9.56
C LEU A 105 10.20 -12.41 -9.12
N VAL A 106 9.35 -13.13 -9.82
CA VAL A 106 7.92 -13.29 -9.46
C VAL A 106 7.80 -14.08 -8.16
N GLY A 107 8.56 -15.16 -7.99
CA GLY A 107 8.56 -15.94 -6.75
C GLY A 107 9.00 -15.12 -5.54
N VAL A 108 10.09 -14.36 -5.68
CA VAL A 108 10.55 -13.42 -4.64
C VAL A 108 9.51 -12.33 -4.39
N GLY A 109 8.94 -11.74 -5.43
CA GLY A 109 7.88 -10.72 -5.31
C GLY A 109 6.63 -11.24 -4.61
N ALA A 110 6.20 -12.47 -4.90
CA ALA A 110 5.09 -13.12 -4.21
C ALA A 110 5.42 -13.38 -2.74
N ALA A 111 6.62 -13.90 -2.45
CA ALA A 111 7.07 -14.16 -1.09
C ALA A 111 7.18 -12.86 -0.26
N THR A 112 7.74 -11.78 -0.83
CA THR A 112 7.82 -10.47 -0.15
C THR A 112 6.46 -9.84 0.02
N THR A 113 5.52 -10.03 -0.92
CA THR A 113 4.13 -9.57 -0.77
C THR A 113 3.43 -10.30 0.38
N VAL A 114 3.56 -11.62 0.45
CA VAL A 114 2.96 -12.43 1.53
C VAL A 114 3.60 -12.07 2.88
N ALA A 115 4.93 -12.02 2.96
CA ALA A 115 5.64 -11.65 4.17
C ALA A 115 5.34 -10.21 4.60
N GLY A 116 5.26 -9.28 3.64
CA GLY A 116 4.91 -7.88 3.86
C GLY A 116 3.48 -7.70 4.32
N ALA A 117 2.53 -8.47 3.79
CA ALA A 117 1.16 -8.49 4.30
C ALA A 117 1.12 -9.05 5.72
N LEU A 118 1.78 -10.18 5.99
CA LEU A 118 1.81 -10.77 7.33
C LEU A 118 2.43 -9.81 8.37
N ALA A 119 3.63 -9.29 8.10
CA ALA A 119 4.36 -8.44 9.02
C ALA A 119 3.83 -6.99 9.06
N GLY A 120 3.29 -6.50 7.95
CA GLY A 120 2.78 -5.14 7.83
C GLY A 120 1.33 -4.96 8.27
N THR A 121 0.50 -6.02 8.22
CA THR A 121 -0.91 -5.93 8.59
C THR A 121 -1.28 -6.93 9.69
N LEU A 122 -1.20 -8.22 9.43
CA LEU A 122 -1.75 -9.24 10.33
C LEU A 122 -1.08 -9.25 11.71
N LEU A 123 0.25 -9.27 11.78
CA LEU A 123 0.97 -9.27 13.05
C LEU A 123 0.72 -7.98 13.86
N PRO A 124 0.87 -6.76 13.29
CA PRO A 124 0.50 -5.53 14.00
C PRO A 124 -0.95 -5.51 14.47
N GLN A 125 -1.90 -6.05 13.70
CA GLN A 125 -3.31 -6.16 14.11
C GLN A 125 -3.50 -7.11 15.29
N ILE A 126 -2.81 -8.26 15.29
CA ILE A 126 -2.82 -9.21 16.41
C ILE A 126 -2.23 -8.55 17.66
N PHE A 127 -1.05 -7.93 17.55
CA PHE A 127 -0.41 -7.25 18.68
C PHE A 127 -1.23 -6.05 19.17
N GLY A 128 -1.86 -5.28 18.28
CA GLY A 128 -2.76 -4.20 18.66
C GLY A 128 -3.96 -4.70 19.48
N THR A 129 -4.49 -5.88 19.13
CA THR A 129 -5.57 -6.53 19.88
C THR A 129 -5.07 -7.04 21.24
N ILE A 130 -3.87 -7.62 21.32
CA ILE A 130 -3.27 -8.10 22.58
C ILE A 130 -2.95 -6.91 23.49
N ASN A 131 -2.32 -5.86 22.96
CA ASN A 131 -1.91 -4.68 23.72
C ASN A 131 -3.09 -3.86 24.24
N ALA A 132 -4.30 -4.01 23.65
CA ALA A 132 -5.51 -3.43 24.22
C ALA A 132 -5.80 -3.96 25.63
N PHE A 133 -5.27 -5.14 26.00
CA PHE A 133 -5.40 -5.73 27.33
C PHE A 133 -4.20 -5.47 28.25
N ASP A 134 -3.22 -4.68 27.81
CA ASP A 134 -2.05 -4.36 28.63
C ASP A 134 -2.39 -3.31 29.70
N MET A 135 -2.66 -3.80 30.91
CA MET A 135 -2.99 -2.98 32.07
C MET A 135 -1.77 -2.30 32.70
N SER A 136 -0.56 -2.52 32.19
CA SER A 136 0.64 -1.82 32.67
C SER A 136 0.54 -0.30 32.48
N SER A 137 -0.16 0.15 31.43
CA SER A 137 -0.40 1.56 31.09
C SER A 137 -1.34 2.32 32.05
N VAL A 138 -1.99 1.58 32.95
CA VAL A 138 -3.02 2.06 33.90
C VAL A 138 -2.50 2.11 35.34
N GLN A 139 -1.30 1.55 35.61
CA GLN A 139 -0.71 1.59 36.94
C GLN A 139 -0.45 3.04 37.37
N GLY A 140 -1.06 3.46 38.49
CA GLY A 140 -0.87 4.78 39.10
C GLY A 140 -1.75 5.90 38.54
N LYS A 141 -2.74 5.62 37.69
CA LYS A 141 -3.72 6.61 37.20
C LYS A 141 -5.07 6.52 37.93
N ASP A 142 -5.89 7.56 37.82
CA ASP A 142 -7.22 7.64 38.43
C ASP A 142 -8.16 6.51 37.98
N ALA A 143 -9.17 6.21 38.81
CA ALA A 143 -10.16 5.15 38.55
C ALA A 143 -10.93 5.32 37.22
N SER A 144 -11.08 6.55 36.72
CA SER A 144 -11.71 6.84 35.43
C SER A 144 -10.92 6.25 34.25
N TYR A 145 -9.59 6.37 34.26
CA TYR A 145 -8.72 5.83 33.21
C TYR A 145 -8.74 4.30 33.19
N PHE A 146 -8.90 3.67 34.37
CA PHE A 146 -9.05 2.22 34.46
C PHE A 146 -10.35 1.75 33.79
N ILE A 147 -11.46 2.43 34.07
CA ILE A 147 -12.75 2.09 33.46
C ILE A 147 -12.68 2.27 31.94
N GLU A 148 -12.10 3.36 31.45
CA GLU A 148 -11.93 3.61 30.02
C GLU A 148 -11.11 2.51 29.33
N ALA A 149 -9.98 2.10 29.93
CA ALA A 149 -9.14 1.03 29.39
C ALA A 149 -9.88 -0.31 29.31
N VAL A 150 -10.61 -0.69 30.37
CA VAL A 150 -11.40 -1.93 30.39
C VAL A 150 -12.53 -1.90 29.37
N VAL A 151 -13.23 -0.77 29.24
CA VAL A 151 -14.30 -0.61 28.25
C VAL A 151 -13.73 -0.71 26.84
N ASN A 152 -12.62 -0.04 26.54
CA ASN A 152 -11.98 -0.11 25.23
C ASN A 152 -11.53 -1.54 24.88
N ALA A 153 -10.89 -2.24 25.82
CA ALA A 153 -10.47 -3.62 25.64
C ALA A 153 -11.68 -4.55 25.39
N ALA A 154 -12.76 -4.37 26.15
CA ALA A 154 -14.00 -5.13 25.99
C ALA A 154 -14.65 -4.89 24.62
N VAL A 155 -14.69 -3.64 24.16
CA VAL A 155 -15.23 -3.29 22.83
C VAL A 155 -14.39 -3.92 21.71
N ILE A 156 -13.06 -3.85 21.81
CA ILE A 156 -12.15 -4.45 20.82
C ILE A 156 -12.34 -5.97 20.76
N LEU A 157 -12.42 -6.65 21.90
CA LEU A 157 -12.63 -8.09 21.97
C LEU A 157 -14.01 -8.51 21.46
N ALA A 158 -15.07 -7.82 21.89
CA ALA A 158 -16.42 -8.08 21.38
C ALA A 158 -16.48 -7.89 19.87
N GLY A 159 -15.90 -6.79 19.36
CA GLY A 159 -15.80 -6.50 17.94
C GLY A 159 -15.06 -7.60 17.16
N THR A 160 -13.90 -8.06 17.65
CA THR A 160 -13.13 -9.13 17.00
C THR A 160 -13.87 -10.47 17.03
N VAL A 161 -14.47 -10.85 18.16
CA VAL A 161 -15.23 -12.11 18.28
C VAL A 161 -16.44 -12.12 17.35
N PHE A 162 -17.22 -11.03 17.34
CA PHE A 162 -18.39 -10.92 16.47
C PHE A 162 -18.00 -10.89 14.99
N ALA A 163 -16.95 -10.14 14.62
CA ALA A 163 -16.46 -10.09 13.24
C ALA A 163 -15.96 -11.46 12.76
N LEU A 164 -15.17 -12.18 13.58
CA LEU A 164 -14.69 -13.53 13.25
C LEU A 164 -15.85 -14.54 13.15
N SER A 165 -16.84 -14.42 14.03
CA SER A 165 -18.04 -15.29 14.00
C SER A 165 -18.84 -15.11 12.71
N TYR A 166 -18.92 -13.90 12.17
CA TYR A 166 -19.55 -13.63 10.87
C TYR A 166 -18.85 -14.38 9.72
N PHE A 167 -17.52 -14.30 9.67
CA PHE A 167 -16.68 -14.95 8.65
C PHE A 167 -16.41 -16.44 8.92
N HIS A 168 -16.97 -17.02 9.97
CA HIS A 168 -16.78 -18.44 10.27
C HIS A 168 -17.40 -19.32 9.18
N PHE A 169 -16.56 -19.93 8.33
CA PHE A 169 -16.95 -20.80 7.21
C PHE A 169 -17.31 -22.25 7.62
N GLY A 170 -17.64 -22.51 8.89
CA GLY A 170 -17.98 -23.85 9.40
C GLY A 170 -19.39 -24.35 9.10
N ALA A 171 -20.08 -23.80 8.10
CA ALA A 171 -21.42 -24.22 7.76
C ALA A 171 -21.41 -25.63 7.15
N ARG A 172 -21.97 -26.61 7.86
CA ARG A 172 -22.11 -27.98 7.36
C ARG A 172 -23.34 -28.08 6.46
N PRO A 173 -23.25 -28.72 5.29
CA PRO A 173 -24.44 -29.03 4.49
C PRO A 173 -25.35 -29.97 5.30
N LYS A 174 -26.61 -29.60 5.46
CA LYS A 174 -27.65 -30.51 5.95
C LYS A 174 -28.12 -31.38 4.78
N ALA A 175 -28.71 -32.55 5.06
CA ALA A 175 -29.25 -33.46 4.03
C ALA A 175 -30.34 -32.84 3.11
N ASP A 176 -30.81 -31.63 3.44
CA ASP A 176 -31.86 -30.86 2.77
C ASP A 176 -31.31 -29.71 1.90
N GLY A 177 -29.98 -29.68 1.64
CA GLY A 177 -29.31 -28.64 0.85
C GLY A 177 -29.17 -27.27 1.54
N THR A 178 -29.81 -27.06 2.68
CA THR A 178 -29.66 -25.83 3.48
C THR A 178 -28.44 -25.91 4.40
N MET A 179 -27.61 -24.87 4.37
CA MET A 179 -26.46 -24.73 5.27
C MET A 179 -26.93 -24.26 6.65
N ARG A 180 -26.75 -25.09 7.69
CA ARG A 180 -27.15 -24.72 9.07
C ARG A 180 -25.91 -24.56 9.94
N ARG A 181 -25.66 -23.33 10.41
CA ARG A 181 -24.65 -23.04 11.45
C ARG A 181 -25.23 -23.39 12.84
N MET A 182 -24.39 -23.59 13.86
CA MET A 182 -24.86 -23.71 15.24
C MET A 182 -25.58 -22.41 15.64
N GLY A 183 -26.72 -22.49 16.36
CA GLY A 183 -27.55 -21.31 16.66
C GLY A 183 -26.82 -20.18 17.41
N LEU A 184 -25.84 -20.53 18.27
CA LEU A 184 -25.00 -19.55 18.96
C LEU A 184 -24.06 -18.79 17.99
N ILE A 185 -23.58 -19.45 16.94
CA ILE A 185 -22.74 -18.83 15.90
C ILE A 185 -23.59 -17.92 15.00
N GLU A 186 -24.85 -18.27 14.76
CA GLU A 186 -25.77 -17.47 13.95
C GLU A 186 -26.13 -16.14 14.62
N ILE A 187 -26.41 -16.15 15.93
CA ILE A 187 -26.69 -14.93 16.70
C ILE A 187 -25.44 -14.04 16.77
N SER A 188 -24.28 -14.59 17.11
CA SER A 188 -23.03 -13.83 17.17
C SER A 188 -22.61 -13.29 15.79
N ALA A 189 -22.84 -14.03 14.71
CA ALA A 189 -22.60 -13.57 13.34
C ALA A 189 -23.52 -12.41 12.92
N TRP A 190 -24.76 -12.36 13.42
CA TRP A 190 -25.67 -11.24 13.16
C TRP A 190 -25.15 -9.94 13.76
N PHE A 191 -24.69 -9.97 15.02
CA PHE A 191 -24.00 -8.84 15.64
C PHE A 191 -22.71 -8.47 14.88
N GLY A 192 -21.97 -9.48 14.42
CA GLY A 192 -20.79 -9.30 13.57
C GLY A 192 -21.09 -8.54 12.29
N LYS A 193 -22.19 -8.87 11.61
CA LYS A 193 -22.64 -8.18 10.39
C LYS A 193 -22.91 -6.70 10.64
N ILE A 194 -23.58 -6.37 11.74
CA ILE A 194 -23.86 -4.97 12.12
C ILE A 194 -22.55 -4.23 12.42
N PHE A 195 -21.68 -4.84 13.21
CA PHE A 195 -20.39 -4.27 13.56
C PHE A 195 -19.51 -4.00 12.32
N ILE A 196 -19.43 -4.95 11.40
CA ILE A 196 -18.73 -4.80 10.11
C ILE A 196 -19.37 -3.70 9.26
N GLY A 197 -20.71 -3.64 9.22
CA GLY A 197 -21.43 -2.59 8.50
C GLY A 197 -21.09 -1.18 9.01
N ILE A 198 -21.08 -0.99 10.33
CA ILE A 198 -20.75 0.29 10.97
C ILE A 198 -19.28 0.65 10.72
N THR A 199 -18.36 -0.29 10.91
CA THR A 199 -16.91 -0.04 10.74
C THR A 199 -16.56 0.27 9.28
N LEU A 200 -17.06 -0.51 8.32
CA LEU A 200 -16.88 -0.21 6.89
C LEU A 200 -17.55 1.11 6.49
N GLY A 201 -18.73 1.41 7.04
CA GLY A 201 -19.41 2.69 6.83
C GLY A 201 -18.58 3.88 7.32
N ALA A 202 -17.96 3.77 8.50
CA ALA A 202 -17.07 4.80 9.03
C ALA A 202 -15.81 4.97 8.18
N VAL A 203 -15.19 3.88 7.75
CA VAL A 203 -14.02 3.93 6.85
C VAL A 203 -14.39 4.57 5.52
N PHE A 204 -15.52 4.19 4.92
CA PHE A 204 -16.01 4.79 3.68
C PHE A 204 -16.26 6.29 3.83
N ALA A 205 -16.97 6.70 4.88
CA ALA A 205 -17.22 8.12 5.17
C ALA A 205 -15.92 8.91 5.35
N GLY A 206 -14.93 8.32 6.05
CA GLY A 206 -13.62 8.93 6.24
C GLY A 206 -12.84 9.10 4.93
N VAL A 207 -12.78 8.06 4.10
CA VAL A 207 -12.11 8.12 2.78
C VAL A 207 -12.82 9.11 1.86
N TYR A 208 -14.15 9.11 1.85
CA TYR A 208 -14.95 10.04 1.07
C TYR A 208 -14.71 11.49 1.51
N ALA A 209 -14.76 11.77 2.81
CA ALA A 209 -14.47 13.09 3.35
C ALA A 209 -13.05 13.55 3.00
N ALA A 210 -12.05 12.68 3.17
CA ALA A 210 -10.67 12.97 2.81
C ALA A 210 -10.52 13.28 1.31
N ALA A 211 -11.17 12.50 0.44
CA ALA A 211 -11.14 12.72 -1.00
C ALA A 211 -11.80 14.05 -1.39
N LEU A 212 -12.96 14.39 -0.80
CA LEU A 212 -13.62 15.67 -1.01
C LEU A 212 -12.78 16.84 -0.51
N THR A 213 -12.20 16.73 0.69
CA THR A 213 -11.31 17.76 1.24
C THR A 213 -10.11 17.98 0.33
N ALA A 214 -9.46 16.91 -0.13
CA ALA A 214 -8.35 17.01 -1.09
C ALA A 214 -8.78 17.67 -2.40
N MET A 215 -9.97 17.35 -2.93
CA MET A 215 -10.51 18.00 -4.13
C MET A 215 -10.75 19.50 -3.91
N ILE A 216 -11.37 19.87 -2.78
CA ILE A 216 -11.63 21.27 -2.40
C ILE A 216 -10.31 22.02 -2.26
N GLU A 217 -9.31 21.43 -1.62
CA GLU A 217 -7.97 22.03 -1.46
C GLU A 217 -7.32 22.31 -2.81
N ARG A 218 -7.39 21.35 -3.76
CA ARG A 218 -6.86 21.54 -5.12
C ARG A 218 -7.60 22.63 -5.86
N LEU A 219 -8.94 22.67 -5.80
CA LEU A 219 -9.72 23.71 -6.45
C LEU A 219 -9.47 25.10 -5.84
N SER A 220 -9.40 25.19 -4.52
CA SER A 220 -9.06 26.42 -3.79
C SER A 220 -7.66 26.91 -4.18
N SER A 221 -6.69 26.00 -4.28
CA SER A 221 -5.34 26.32 -4.74
C SER A 221 -5.34 26.91 -6.16
N LEU A 222 -6.12 26.35 -7.09
CA LEU A 222 -6.25 26.89 -8.46
C LEU A 222 -6.86 28.30 -8.45
N ILE A 223 -7.94 28.50 -7.71
CA ILE A 223 -8.64 29.80 -7.62
C ILE A 223 -7.72 30.87 -7.01
N ASN A 224 -7.06 30.55 -5.88
CA ASN A 224 -6.13 31.46 -5.22
C ASN A 224 -4.92 31.77 -6.09
N PHE A 225 -4.45 30.81 -6.89
CA PHE A 225 -3.37 31.06 -7.83
C PHE A 225 -3.78 32.04 -8.93
N ILE A 226 -4.95 31.84 -9.57
CA ILE A 226 -5.47 32.75 -10.59
C ILE A 226 -5.72 34.15 -10.01
N GLY A 227 -6.31 34.22 -8.82
CA GLY A 227 -6.59 35.48 -8.12
C GLY A 227 -5.34 36.29 -7.72
N LYS A 228 -4.14 35.72 -7.78
CA LYS A 228 -2.88 36.48 -7.62
C LYS A 228 -2.48 37.26 -8.88
N PHE A 229 -3.08 36.95 -10.03
CA PHE A 229 -2.76 37.59 -11.33
C PHE A 229 -3.88 38.47 -11.88
N LEU A 230 -5.07 38.41 -11.29
CA LEU A 230 -6.19 39.34 -11.53
C LEU A 230 -6.12 40.49 -10.53
#